data_AF-A0A3M2RCA4-F1
#
_entry.id   AF-A0A3M2RCA4-F1
#
_cell.length_a   1.000
_cell.length_b   1.000
_cell.length_c   1.000
_cell.angle_alpha   90.00
_cell.angle_beta   90.00
_cell.angle_gamma   90.00
#
_symmetry.space_group_name_H-M   'P 1'
#
loop_
_entity.id
_entity.type
_entity.pdbx_description
1 polymer ?
#
loop_
_entity_poly.entity_id
_entity_poly.type
_entity_poly.pdbx_seq_one_letter_code
_entity_poly.pdbx_strand_id
1 'polypeptide(L)'
;MTSRIYFVFSLCAVTLTMALPAWADTKKDPDNVNCALILDGVRRLACYDAQHNPKAARENAEEESVEEANQRADVLAVDKEKREEIVGNALEDDPDSGVMDSLVSSYLEAEKSLFYFTGSFVSHKPNYILPVTWVKDPNYTPYSPRLGRTFYDYDLTREEAKYQLSFKIPLLTGIFDKKTTFWFGYTQKSLWQVYNQDESAPFRETNYEPELFFRHQLNWNIGPGTLNTVSVGLNHQSNGQADPRSRSWNRIIGSAAYSYNRWLFMVKPWLRLPERSSDDDNADIERYLGHASYHAVYKLTEDRTFSLKLLNNLRSDNRTSVEFGYSFPMGDSLKGFFQYYNGYGESLIDYNVRIERFGIGVMLNDWL
;
A
#
# COMPACT_ATOMS: atom_id res chain seq x y z
N MET A 1 7.26 6.43 -68.48
CA MET A 1 6.86 7.82 -68.13
C MET A 1 5.79 7.68 -67.05
N THR A 2 6.09 7.87 -65.78
CA THR A 2 6.16 9.20 -65.15
C THR A 2 7.10 9.20 -63.93
N SER A 3 7.71 10.36 -63.74
CA SER A 3 8.94 10.60 -62.99
C SER A 3 8.71 10.79 -61.49
N ARG A 4 9.60 10.24 -60.65
CA ARG A 4 9.71 10.55 -59.22
C ARG A 4 10.51 11.86 -59.07
N ILE A 5 9.88 12.87 -58.49
CA ILE A 5 10.50 14.14 -58.14
C ILE A 5 11.13 14.00 -56.76
N TYR A 6 12.45 14.17 -56.67
CA TYR A 6 13.19 14.27 -55.41
C TYR A 6 13.20 15.73 -54.96
N PHE A 7 12.61 16.02 -53.80
CA PHE A 7 12.76 17.30 -53.12
C PHE A 7 14.06 17.29 -52.30
N VAL A 8 15.04 18.08 -52.74
CA VAL A 8 16.25 18.39 -51.99
C VAL A 8 15.91 19.52 -51.01
N PHE A 9 15.88 19.21 -49.71
CA PHE A 9 15.81 20.24 -48.67
C PHE A 9 17.21 20.81 -48.43
N SER A 10 17.42 22.04 -48.89
CA SER A 10 18.61 22.84 -48.58
C SER A 10 18.45 23.43 -47.16
N LEU A 11 19.36 23.07 -46.26
CA LEU A 11 19.38 23.54 -44.88
C LEU A 11 20.02 24.94 -44.83
N CYS A 12 19.20 25.99 -44.85
CA CYS A 12 19.66 27.35 -44.55
C CYS A 12 19.84 27.51 -43.03
N ALA A 13 21.09 27.56 -42.57
CA ALA A 13 21.41 27.91 -41.19
C ALA A 13 21.22 29.43 -40.98
N VAL A 14 20.08 29.82 -40.42
CA VAL A 14 19.86 31.17 -39.88
C VAL A 14 20.37 31.16 -38.44
N THR A 15 21.54 31.73 -38.20
CA THR A 15 22.07 31.97 -36.85
C THR A 15 21.29 33.13 -36.22
N LEU A 16 20.25 32.78 -35.46
CA LEU A 16 19.55 33.71 -34.58
C LEU A 16 20.34 33.83 -33.28
N THR A 17 21.17 34.86 -33.14
CA THR A 17 21.80 35.21 -31.86
C THR A 17 20.74 35.77 -30.92
N MET A 18 20.06 34.88 -30.18
CA MET A 18 19.34 35.26 -28.97
C MET A 18 20.39 35.52 -27.88
N ALA A 19 20.54 36.79 -27.51
CA ALA A 19 21.20 37.15 -26.26
C ALA A 19 20.35 36.59 -25.11
N LEU A 20 20.79 35.48 -24.52
CA LEU A 20 20.23 34.98 -23.27
C LEU A 20 20.45 36.07 -22.21
N PRO A 21 19.43 36.46 -21.43
CA PRO A 21 19.68 37.27 -20.26
C PRO A 21 20.58 36.45 -19.35
N ALA A 22 21.75 37.00 -18.99
CA ALA A 22 22.59 36.42 -17.97
C ALA A 22 21.73 36.24 -16.71
N TRP A 23 21.39 34.99 -16.38
CA TRP A 23 20.89 34.67 -15.06
C TRP A 23 22.05 34.95 -14.12
N ALA A 24 22.01 36.10 -13.46
CA ALA A 24 22.84 36.34 -12.30
C ALA A 24 22.56 35.20 -11.32
N ASP A 25 23.57 34.38 -11.08
CA ASP A 25 23.59 33.40 -10.01
C ASP A 25 23.57 34.17 -8.69
N THR A 26 22.38 34.62 -8.30
CA THR A 26 22.14 35.13 -6.96
C THR A 26 22.26 33.95 -6.02
N LYS A 27 23.50 33.65 -5.59
CA LYS A 27 23.75 32.93 -4.34
C LYS A 27 23.01 33.70 -3.25
N LYS A 28 21.76 33.32 -3.00
CA LYS A 28 21.04 33.77 -1.81
C LYS A 28 21.83 33.22 -0.64
N ASP A 29 22.35 34.13 0.16
CA ASP A 29 22.99 33.83 1.42
C ASP A 29 22.04 32.95 2.27
N PRO A 30 22.37 31.67 2.50
CA PRO A 30 21.51 30.78 3.27
C PRO A 30 21.28 31.31 4.69
N ASP A 31 22.22 32.11 5.22
CA ASP A 31 22.23 32.59 6.61
C ASP A 31 21.06 33.53 6.93
N ASN A 32 20.38 34.07 5.92
CA ASN A 32 19.24 34.98 6.10
C ASN A 32 17.86 34.31 5.95
N VAL A 33 17.81 32.97 5.85
CA VAL A 33 16.55 32.23 5.73
C VAL A 33 16.17 31.66 7.09
N ASN A 34 15.00 32.03 7.63
CA ASN A 34 14.47 31.35 8.82
C ASN A 34 13.94 29.97 8.41
N CYS A 35 14.78 28.93 8.54
CA CYS A 35 14.44 27.57 8.12
C CYS A 35 13.16 27.04 8.79
N ALA A 36 12.87 27.45 10.04
CA ALA A 36 11.68 27.00 10.76
C ALA A 36 10.34 27.43 10.10
N LEU A 37 10.35 28.46 9.24
CA LEU A 37 9.16 28.92 8.53
C LEU A 37 8.90 28.17 7.21
N ILE A 38 9.81 27.31 6.76
CA ILE A 38 9.68 26.58 5.50
C ILE A 38 8.75 25.39 5.69
N LEU A 39 7.62 25.32 4.99
CA LEU A 39 6.65 24.22 5.13
C LEU A 39 7.20 22.86 4.70
N ASP A 40 7.87 22.81 3.55
CA ASP A 40 8.44 21.59 2.96
C ASP A 40 9.65 21.09 3.76
N GLY A 41 9.60 19.84 4.21
CA GLY A 41 10.61 19.30 5.11
C GLY A 41 11.99 19.09 4.46
N VAL A 42 12.06 18.63 3.21
CA VAL A 42 13.32 18.49 2.47
C VAL A 42 13.99 19.85 2.28
N ARG A 43 13.24 20.90 1.90
CA ARG A 43 13.77 22.25 1.80
C ARG A 43 14.16 22.84 3.15
N ARG A 44 13.40 22.52 4.21
CA ARG A 44 13.74 22.92 5.58
C ARG A 44 15.06 22.29 6.01
N LEU A 45 15.24 20.99 5.76
CA LEU A 45 16.49 20.28 6.05
C LEU A 45 17.64 20.85 5.20
N ALA A 46 17.44 21.05 3.90
CA ALA A 46 18.46 21.66 3.04
C ALA A 46 18.86 23.08 3.50
N CYS A 47 17.90 23.87 3.99
CA CYS A 47 18.17 25.18 4.61
C CYS A 47 19.01 25.05 5.88
N TYR A 48 18.66 24.10 6.76
CA TYR A 48 19.42 23.81 7.97
C TYR A 48 20.84 23.34 7.63
N ASP A 49 20.98 22.41 6.69
CA ASP A 49 22.26 21.86 6.27
C ASP A 49 23.16 22.93 5.64
N ALA A 50 22.57 23.87 4.89
CA ALA A 50 23.29 25.00 4.32
C ALA A 50 23.82 25.98 5.38
N GLN A 51 23.09 26.18 6.49
CA GLN A 51 23.49 27.06 7.59
C GLN A 51 24.46 26.39 8.58
N HIS A 52 24.35 25.07 8.76
CA HIS A 52 25.06 24.36 9.84
C HIS A 52 26.17 23.40 9.36
N ASN A 53 26.22 23.09 8.06
CA ASN A 53 27.19 22.15 7.47
C ASN A 53 27.38 20.86 8.32
N PRO A 54 26.33 20.03 8.45
CA PRO A 54 26.31 18.89 9.38
C PRO A 54 27.41 17.87 9.08
N LYS A 55 27.87 17.77 7.82
CA LYS A 55 28.97 16.90 7.46
C LYS A 55 30.28 17.34 8.13
N ALA A 56 30.62 18.62 8.04
CA ALA A 56 31.80 19.16 8.72
C ALA A 56 31.63 19.09 10.25
N ALA A 57 30.43 19.34 10.77
CA ALA A 57 30.17 19.19 12.20
C ALA A 57 30.42 17.75 12.68
N ARG A 58 29.96 16.75 11.92
CA ARG A 58 30.14 15.33 12.23
C ARG A 58 31.58 14.85 12.08
N GLU A 59 32.31 15.32 11.07
CA GLU A 59 33.73 14.99 10.85
C GLU A 59 34.65 15.55 11.94
N ASN A 60 34.27 16.68 12.55
CA ASN A 60 35.04 17.32 13.62
C ASN A 60 34.58 16.93 15.03
N ALA A 61 33.53 16.11 15.16
CA ALA A 61 32.98 15.68 16.43
C ALA A 61 33.69 14.43 16.96
N GLU A 62 33.79 14.30 18.29
CA GLU A 62 34.27 13.07 18.93
C GLU A 62 33.23 11.95 18.72
N GLU A 63 33.69 10.71 18.58
CA GLU A 63 32.84 9.56 18.27
C GLU A 63 31.70 9.38 19.30
N GLU A 64 32.01 9.55 20.59
CA GLU A 64 31.04 9.52 21.69
C GLU A 64 29.96 10.60 21.54
N SER A 65 30.33 11.82 21.12
CA SER A 65 29.37 12.92 20.92
C SER A 65 28.45 12.68 19.72
N VAL A 66 28.93 12.00 18.67
CA VAL A 66 28.11 11.58 17.53
C VAL A 66 27.14 10.49 17.97
N GLU A 67 27.58 9.54 18.80
CA GLU A 67 26.75 8.47 19.33
C GLU A 67 25.65 9.01 20.26
N GLU A 68 25.99 9.90 21.21
CA GLU A 68 24.99 10.59 22.05
C GLU A 68 23.98 11.39 21.21
N ALA A 69 24.44 12.10 20.17
CA ALA A 69 23.56 12.86 19.30
C ALA A 69 22.57 11.96 18.54
N ASN A 70 23.02 10.79 18.07
CA ASN A 70 22.13 9.80 17.44
C ASN A 70 21.11 9.26 18.45
N GLN A 71 21.55 8.83 19.64
CA GLN A 71 20.64 8.34 20.69
C GLN A 71 19.58 9.37 21.08
N ARG A 72 19.95 10.66 21.19
CA ARG A 72 18.98 11.73 21.48
C ARG A 72 18.07 12.04 20.30
N ALA A 73 18.54 11.89 19.06
CA ALA A 73 17.72 12.06 17.87
C ALA A 73 16.70 10.92 17.72
N ASP A 74 17.06 9.70 18.14
CA ASP A 74 16.15 8.56 18.16
C ASP A 74 14.93 8.85 19.05
N VAL A 75 15.12 9.50 20.21
CA VAL A 75 14.01 9.96 21.08
C VAL A 75 13.08 10.99 20.40
N LEU A 76 13.57 11.74 19.40
CA LEU A 76 12.80 12.77 18.68
C LEU A 76 12.04 12.22 17.46
N ALA A 77 12.50 11.11 16.88
CA ALA A 77 11.70 10.31 15.98
C ALA A 77 10.66 9.52 16.80
N VAL A 78 9.54 9.12 16.20
CA VAL A 78 8.70 8.06 16.80
C VAL A 78 9.49 6.76 16.64
N ASP A 79 10.49 6.57 17.48
CA ASP A 79 11.47 5.50 17.32
C ASP A 79 10.97 4.18 17.92
N LYS A 80 11.59 3.11 17.43
CA LYS A 80 11.36 1.73 17.81
C LYS A 80 11.36 1.54 19.32
N GLU A 81 12.26 2.16 20.08
CA GLU A 81 12.30 2.03 21.55
C GLU A 81 11.02 2.53 22.23
N LYS A 82 10.53 3.71 21.80
CA LYS A 82 9.27 4.26 22.31
C LYS A 82 8.07 3.42 21.90
N ARG A 83 8.10 2.82 20.70
CA ARG A 83 7.07 1.86 20.27
C ARG A 83 7.15 0.55 21.06
N GLU A 84 8.34 0.07 21.38
CA GLU A 84 8.56 -1.10 22.22
C GLU A 84 8.01 -0.86 23.63
N GLU A 85 8.23 0.32 24.21
CA GLU A 85 7.63 0.72 25.51
C GLU A 85 6.10 0.80 25.44
N ILE A 86 5.55 1.40 24.38
CA ILE A 86 4.10 1.51 24.19
C ILE A 86 3.45 0.13 23.99
N VAL A 87 4.09 -0.75 23.23
CA VAL A 87 3.50 -2.04 22.85
C VAL A 87 3.73 -3.08 23.93
N GLY A 88 4.87 -3.08 24.61
CA GLY A 88 5.27 -4.15 25.52
C GLY A 88 5.24 -5.54 24.86
N ASN A 89 5.15 -6.57 25.68
CA ASN A 89 5.06 -7.95 25.25
C ASN A 89 3.78 -8.62 25.77
N ALA A 90 2.89 -9.04 24.87
CA ALA A 90 1.63 -9.70 25.23
C ALA A 90 1.81 -11.07 25.90
N LEU A 91 3.02 -11.65 25.84
CA LEU A 91 3.35 -12.90 26.54
C LEU A 91 3.80 -12.68 27.99
N GLU A 92 3.94 -11.43 28.39
CA GLU A 92 4.30 -10.99 29.74
C GLU A 92 3.08 -10.30 30.40
N ASP A 93 3.18 -9.95 31.68
CA ASP A 93 2.09 -9.32 32.45
C ASP A 93 1.94 -7.80 32.15
N ASP A 94 2.22 -7.38 30.91
CA ASP A 94 2.19 -5.98 30.49
C ASP A 94 0.74 -5.47 30.31
N PRO A 95 0.45 -4.20 30.67
CA PRO A 95 -0.88 -3.64 30.46
C PRO A 95 -1.23 -3.50 28.97
N ASP A 96 -2.26 -4.23 28.54
CA ASP A 96 -2.75 -4.17 27.15
C ASP A 96 -3.58 -2.91 26.82
N SER A 97 -4.02 -2.17 27.84
CA SER A 97 -5.00 -1.10 27.70
C SER A 97 -4.48 0.04 26.84
N GLY A 98 -5.18 0.34 25.74
CA GLY A 98 -4.87 1.48 24.86
C GLY A 98 -3.68 1.28 23.91
N VAL A 99 -2.99 0.13 23.93
CA VAL A 99 -1.81 -0.14 23.09
C VAL A 99 -2.09 0.13 21.61
N MET A 100 -3.17 -0.45 21.07
CA MET A 100 -3.51 -0.30 19.66
C MET A 100 -3.98 1.11 19.30
N ASP A 101 -4.67 1.80 20.21
CA ASP A 101 -5.09 3.19 19.96
C ASP A 101 -3.87 4.12 19.84
N SER A 102 -2.87 3.90 20.69
CA SER A 102 -1.57 4.59 20.63
C SER A 102 -0.82 4.30 19.34
N LEU A 103 -0.81 3.03 18.89
CA LEU A 103 -0.20 2.64 17.62
C LEU A 103 -0.89 3.26 16.41
N VAL A 104 -2.22 3.21 16.35
CA VAL A 104 -3.00 3.82 15.27
C VAL A 104 -2.77 5.33 15.24
N SER A 105 -2.76 5.98 16.40
CA SER A 105 -2.49 7.42 16.51
C SER A 105 -1.08 7.75 16.01
N SER A 106 -0.08 6.98 16.44
CA SER A 106 1.32 7.13 16.01
C SER A 106 1.48 6.93 14.51
N TYR A 107 0.80 5.94 13.92
CA TYR A 107 0.78 5.71 12.48
C TYR A 107 0.19 6.90 11.72
N LEU A 108 -0.95 7.43 12.16
CA LEU A 108 -1.62 8.57 11.52
C LEU A 108 -0.78 9.85 11.57
N GLU A 109 -0.07 10.09 12.67
CA GLU A 109 0.86 11.24 12.81
C GLU A 109 2.11 11.06 11.95
N ALA A 110 2.68 9.84 11.89
CA ALA A 110 3.81 9.53 11.03
C ALA A 110 3.46 9.67 9.55
N GLU A 111 2.28 9.18 9.14
CA GLU A 111 1.76 9.30 7.79
C GLU A 111 1.64 10.77 7.35
N LYS A 112 1.09 11.62 8.23
CA LYS A 112 0.97 13.05 8.00
C LYS A 112 2.35 13.71 7.89
N SER A 113 3.26 13.38 8.80
CA SER A 113 4.62 13.95 8.85
C SER A 113 5.44 13.55 7.63
N LEU A 114 5.41 12.27 7.24
CA LEU A 114 6.16 11.74 6.10
C LEU A 114 5.77 12.44 4.80
N PHE A 115 4.47 12.69 4.59
CA PHE A 115 4.00 13.43 3.42
C PHE A 115 4.44 14.89 3.45
N TYR A 116 4.28 15.61 4.57
CA TYR A 116 4.75 17.00 4.65
C TYR A 116 6.27 17.12 4.53
N PHE A 117 7.00 16.08 4.96
CA PHE A 117 8.45 16.07 4.88
C PHE A 117 8.96 15.82 3.46
N THR A 118 8.45 14.78 2.78
CA THR A 118 9.03 14.27 1.53
C THR A 118 8.18 14.52 0.28
N GLY A 119 6.89 14.82 0.42
CA GLY A 119 5.93 14.78 -0.69
C GLY A 119 5.78 13.39 -1.35
N SER A 120 6.28 12.33 -0.70
CA SER A 120 6.34 10.98 -1.28
C SER A 120 5.10 10.14 -0.97
N PHE A 121 5.02 8.98 -1.64
CA PHE A 121 4.02 7.96 -1.36
C PHE A 121 4.07 7.50 0.09
N VAL A 122 2.90 7.35 0.73
CA VAL A 122 2.78 6.71 2.04
C VAL A 122 2.08 5.35 1.88
N SER A 123 2.38 4.39 2.76
CA SER A 123 1.77 3.06 2.68
C SER A 123 0.24 3.10 2.85
N HIS A 124 -0.47 2.22 2.14
CA HIS A 124 -1.94 2.15 2.21
C HIS A 124 -2.47 0.84 2.79
N LYS A 125 -2.13 -0.29 2.16
CA LYS A 125 -2.32 -1.67 2.66
C LYS A 125 -0.92 -2.28 2.90
N PRO A 126 -0.82 -3.51 3.45
CA PRO A 126 0.48 -4.14 3.61
C PRO A 126 1.26 -4.26 2.30
N ASN A 127 2.56 -3.96 2.33
CA ASN A 127 3.48 -4.16 1.21
C ASN A 127 4.34 -5.39 1.50
N TYR A 128 4.32 -6.37 0.60
CA TYR A 128 5.06 -7.62 0.80
C TYR A 128 5.45 -8.27 -0.51
N ILE A 129 6.47 -9.11 -0.44
CA ILE A 129 6.82 -10.09 -1.47
C ILE A 129 6.99 -11.46 -0.80
N LEU A 130 6.32 -12.45 -1.36
CA LEU A 130 6.43 -13.86 -1.03
C LEU A 130 7.10 -14.53 -2.23
N PRO A 131 8.44 -14.68 -2.24
CA PRO A 131 9.15 -15.28 -3.36
C PRO A 131 8.75 -16.74 -3.61
N VAL A 132 8.29 -17.42 -2.55
CA VAL A 132 7.80 -18.79 -2.63
C VAL A 132 6.39 -18.84 -2.05
N THR A 133 5.43 -19.11 -2.92
CA THR A 133 4.10 -19.55 -2.54
C THR A 133 3.78 -20.87 -3.23
N TRP A 134 2.94 -21.68 -2.61
CA TRP A 134 2.46 -22.94 -3.18
C TRP A 134 0.94 -22.97 -3.13
N VAL A 135 0.31 -23.13 -4.30
CA VAL A 135 -1.14 -23.33 -4.43
C VAL A 135 -1.46 -24.80 -4.66
N LYS A 136 -2.47 -25.31 -3.97
CA LYS A 136 -2.87 -26.72 -4.07
C LYS A 136 -3.37 -27.10 -5.46
N ASP A 137 -4.35 -26.35 -5.95
CA ASP A 137 -5.00 -26.58 -7.23
C ASP A 137 -5.05 -25.26 -8.01
N PRO A 138 -4.08 -25.00 -8.91
CA PRO A 138 -4.12 -23.85 -9.81
C PRO A 138 -5.40 -23.83 -10.65
N ASN A 139 -5.89 -22.63 -10.98
CA ASN A 139 -7.08 -22.47 -11.80
C ASN A 139 -6.74 -22.55 -13.30
N TYR A 140 -6.63 -23.78 -13.85
CA TYR A 140 -6.30 -24.00 -15.27
C TYR A 140 -7.40 -23.56 -16.24
N THR A 141 -8.65 -23.50 -15.77
CA THR A 141 -9.81 -23.18 -16.62
C THR A 141 -10.65 -22.04 -16.03
N PRO A 142 -10.15 -20.80 -15.99
CA PRO A 142 -10.91 -19.68 -15.46
C PRO A 142 -12.25 -19.55 -16.17
N TYR A 143 -13.29 -19.19 -15.41
CA TYR A 143 -14.64 -19.02 -15.95
C TYR A 143 -15.16 -17.62 -15.65
N SER A 144 -15.99 -17.10 -16.55
CA SER A 144 -16.79 -15.88 -16.35
C SER A 144 -18.20 -16.09 -16.93
N PRO A 145 -19.26 -15.54 -16.32
CA PRO A 145 -20.61 -15.62 -16.85
C PRO A 145 -20.76 -15.08 -18.28
N ARG A 146 -20.03 -14.02 -18.62
CA ARG A 146 -20.11 -13.36 -19.93
C ARG A 146 -19.31 -14.07 -21.01
N LEU A 147 -18.10 -14.52 -20.68
CA LEU A 147 -17.11 -14.98 -21.65
C LEU A 147 -16.93 -16.50 -21.66
N GLY A 148 -17.52 -17.21 -20.70
CA GLY A 148 -17.39 -18.66 -20.57
C GLY A 148 -16.04 -19.09 -20.00
N ARG A 149 -15.62 -20.31 -20.35
CA ARG A 149 -14.32 -20.86 -19.91
C ARG A 149 -13.21 -20.39 -20.84
N THR A 150 -12.06 -20.10 -20.25
CA THR A 150 -10.81 -19.82 -20.94
C THR A 150 -9.69 -20.71 -20.38
N PHE A 151 -8.56 -20.73 -21.06
CA PHE A 151 -7.41 -21.59 -20.80
C PHE A 151 -6.13 -20.76 -20.94
N TYR A 152 -5.05 -21.24 -20.33
CA TYR A 152 -3.71 -20.75 -20.59
C TYR A 152 -3.13 -21.50 -21.80
N ASP A 153 -2.26 -20.83 -22.54
CA ASP A 153 -1.45 -21.41 -23.61
C ASP A 153 -0.26 -22.23 -23.08
N TYR A 154 -0.14 -22.34 -21.77
CA TYR A 154 0.88 -23.07 -21.03
C TYR A 154 0.31 -23.74 -19.79
N ASP A 155 1.01 -24.75 -19.27
CA ASP A 155 0.65 -25.42 -18.02
C ASP A 155 1.06 -24.58 -16.81
N LEU A 156 0.16 -24.43 -15.83
CA LEU A 156 0.45 -23.72 -14.59
C LEU A 156 1.24 -24.59 -13.61
N THR A 157 2.28 -24.03 -13.00
CA THR A 157 2.95 -24.61 -11.83
C THR A 157 2.21 -24.24 -10.55
N ARG A 158 2.42 -25.03 -9.49
CA ARG A 158 1.87 -24.77 -8.16
C ARG A 158 2.66 -23.67 -7.43
N GLU A 159 3.91 -23.50 -7.80
CA GLU A 159 4.83 -22.52 -7.23
C GLU A 159 4.69 -21.18 -7.96
N GLU A 160 4.41 -20.13 -7.20
CA GLU A 160 4.36 -18.75 -7.71
C GLU A 160 5.07 -17.82 -6.73
N ALA A 161 5.68 -16.76 -7.24
CA ALA A 161 5.94 -15.57 -6.43
C ALA A 161 4.64 -14.76 -6.34
N LYS A 162 4.32 -14.28 -5.14
CA LYS A 162 3.18 -13.39 -4.88
C LYS A 162 3.66 -12.11 -4.24
N TYR A 163 3.24 -10.97 -4.75
CA TYR A 163 3.54 -9.70 -4.09
C TYR A 163 2.36 -8.75 -4.10
N GLN A 164 2.37 -7.82 -3.15
CA GLN A 164 1.44 -6.70 -3.09
C GLN A 164 2.21 -5.41 -2.89
N LEU A 165 1.92 -4.43 -3.75
CA LEU A 165 2.37 -3.05 -3.63
C LEU A 165 1.15 -2.19 -3.32
N SER A 166 1.22 -1.33 -2.32
CA SER A 166 0.09 -0.52 -1.90
C SER A 166 0.55 0.81 -1.30
N PHE A 167 0.15 1.89 -1.96
CA PHE A 167 0.47 3.24 -1.52
C PHE A 167 -0.75 4.15 -1.65
N LYS A 168 -0.65 5.33 -1.03
CA LYS A 168 -1.61 6.41 -1.16
C LYS A 168 -0.89 7.77 -1.12
N ILE A 169 -1.58 8.77 -1.63
CA ILE A 169 -1.15 10.16 -1.66
C ILE A 169 -2.32 11.03 -1.20
N PRO A 170 -2.11 11.96 -0.26
CA PRO A 170 -3.15 12.94 0.06
C PRO A 170 -3.26 13.93 -1.08
N LEU A 171 -4.46 14.05 -1.64
CA LEU A 171 -4.78 15.00 -2.71
C LEU A 171 -5.17 16.36 -2.12
N LEU A 172 -6.02 16.35 -1.10
CA LEU A 172 -6.49 17.55 -0.41
C LEU A 172 -6.59 17.28 1.09
N THR A 173 -5.79 17.98 1.89
CA THR A 173 -5.86 17.94 3.35
C THR A 173 -6.64 19.14 3.87
N GLY A 174 -7.48 18.98 4.89
CA GLY A 174 -8.05 20.13 5.59
C GLY A 174 -9.36 20.69 5.02
N ILE A 175 -9.97 20.03 4.03
CA ILE A 175 -11.08 20.61 3.23
C ILE A 175 -12.37 20.88 4.02
N PHE A 176 -12.69 20.04 5.01
CA PHE A 176 -13.84 20.21 5.90
C PHE A 176 -13.37 20.59 7.30
N ASP A 177 -12.29 19.96 7.77
CA ASP A 177 -11.57 20.27 8.99
C ASP A 177 -10.14 19.72 8.91
N LYS A 178 -9.33 19.97 9.95
CA LYS A 178 -7.94 19.48 10.04
C LYS A 178 -7.80 17.96 10.10
N LYS A 179 -8.90 17.21 10.29
CA LYS A 179 -8.94 15.75 10.47
C LYS A 179 -9.40 15.00 9.23
N THR A 180 -9.84 15.73 8.20
CA THR A 180 -10.31 15.17 6.94
C THR A 180 -9.26 15.30 5.86
N THR A 181 -9.05 14.22 5.12
CA THR A 181 -8.15 14.21 3.96
C THR A 181 -8.78 13.42 2.82
N PHE A 182 -8.71 13.98 1.62
CA PHE A 182 -9.02 13.31 0.37
C PHE A 182 -7.77 12.61 -0.15
N TRP A 183 -7.88 11.34 -0.47
CA TRP A 183 -6.77 10.46 -0.83
C TRP A 183 -6.97 9.86 -2.21
N PHE A 184 -5.86 9.73 -2.92
CA PHE A 184 -5.70 8.71 -3.95
C PHE A 184 -4.97 7.51 -3.35
N GLY A 185 -5.51 6.31 -3.53
CA GLY A 185 -4.87 5.05 -3.17
C GLY A 185 -4.65 4.20 -4.41
N TYR A 186 -3.62 3.37 -4.37
CA TYR A 186 -3.35 2.36 -5.39
C TYR A 186 -2.84 1.09 -4.72
N THR A 187 -3.47 -0.03 -5.04
CA THR A 187 -2.99 -1.36 -4.66
C THR A 187 -2.81 -2.21 -5.90
N GLN A 188 -1.68 -2.89 -6.01
CA GLN A 188 -1.42 -3.89 -7.03
C GLN A 188 -1.07 -5.21 -6.36
N LYS A 189 -1.65 -6.31 -6.83
CA LYS A 189 -1.31 -7.65 -6.38
C LYS A 189 -1.01 -8.52 -7.60
N SER A 190 0.13 -9.18 -7.61
CA SER A 190 0.57 -9.99 -8.74
C SER A 190 0.94 -11.40 -8.32
N LEU A 191 0.64 -12.34 -9.21
CA LEU A 191 0.96 -13.76 -9.13
C LEU A 191 1.83 -14.12 -10.33
N TRP A 192 3.07 -14.47 -10.04
CA TRP A 192 4.13 -14.64 -11.02
C TRP A 192 4.61 -16.08 -11.02
N GLN A 193 4.52 -16.74 -12.17
CA GLN A 193 5.01 -18.10 -12.38
C GLN A 193 6.55 -18.10 -12.52
N VAL A 194 7.27 -17.50 -11.56
CA VAL A 194 8.72 -17.29 -11.61
C VAL A 194 9.51 -18.59 -11.76
N TYR A 195 8.93 -19.73 -11.34
CA TYR A 195 9.55 -21.05 -11.43
C TYR A 195 9.21 -21.79 -12.73
N ASN A 196 8.24 -21.29 -13.51
CA ASN A 196 7.82 -21.88 -14.77
C ASN A 196 8.73 -21.38 -15.91
N GLN A 197 10.00 -21.80 -15.87
CA GLN A 197 11.05 -21.34 -16.77
C GLN A 197 10.85 -21.82 -18.21
N ASP A 198 10.25 -23.00 -18.39
CA ASP A 198 9.92 -23.55 -19.71
C ASP A 198 8.95 -22.63 -20.49
N GLU A 199 8.14 -21.86 -19.76
CA GLU A 199 7.14 -20.92 -20.29
C GLU A 199 7.59 -19.46 -20.19
N SER A 200 8.90 -19.23 -20.00
CA SER A 200 9.51 -17.90 -19.82
C SER A 200 9.00 -17.11 -18.60
N ALA A 201 8.63 -17.81 -17.53
CA ALA A 201 8.22 -17.26 -16.24
C ALA A 201 7.13 -16.17 -16.35
N PRO A 202 5.93 -16.49 -16.88
CA PRO A 202 4.90 -15.49 -17.15
C PRO A 202 4.22 -14.99 -15.87
N PHE A 203 3.74 -13.75 -15.89
CA PHE A 203 2.77 -13.30 -14.90
C PHE A 203 1.42 -13.96 -15.20
N ARG A 204 0.92 -14.77 -14.27
CA ARG A 204 -0.39 -15.40 -14.44
C ARG A 204 -1.53 -14.40 -14.26
N GLU A 205 -1.39 -13.52 -13.28
CA GLU A 205 -2.43 -12.55 -12.92
C GLU A 205 -1.81 -11.33 -12.24
N THR A 206 -2.33 -10.15 -12.57
CA THR A 206 -2.11 -8.93 -11.79
C THR A 206 -3.46 -8.25 -11.58
N ASN A 207 -3.76 -7.83 -10.35
CA ASN A 207 -4.93 -7.00 -10.07
C ASN A 207 -4.50 -5.59 -9.72
N TYR A 208 -5.07 -4.63 -10.43
CA TYR A 208 -4.89 -3.19 -10.26
C TYR A 208 -6.11 -2.63 -9.52
N GLU A 209 -5.90 -1.97 -8.38
CA GLU A 209 -6.96 -1.47 -7.51
C GLU A 209 -6.71 0.00 -7.11
N PRO A 210 -6.99 0.97 -8.02
CA PRO A 210 -7.03 2.38 -7.66
C PRO A 210 -8.27 2.76 -6.84
N GLU A 211 -8.10 3.71 -5.92
CA GLU A 211 -9.13 4.20 -5.00
C GLU A 211 -9.06 5.73 -4.88
N LEU A 212 -10.22 6.39 -4.81
CA LEU A 212 -10.35 7.80 -4.44
C LEU A 212 -11.29 7.89 -3.24
N PHE A 213 -10.81 8.36 -2.09
CA PHE A 213 -11.59 8.28 -0.86
C PHE A 213 -11.35 9.46 0.08
N PHE A 214 -12.39 9.84 0.81
CA PHE A 214 -12.26 10.73 1.96
C PHE A 214 -12.07 9.88 3.21
N ARG A 215 -11.07 10.23 4.02
CA ARG A 215 -10.88 9.66 5.37
C ARG A 215 -10.99 10.76 6.40
N HIS A 216 -11.76 10.48 7.45
CA HIS A 216 -11.92 11.35 8.60
C HIS A 216 -11.39 10.64 9.85
N GLN A 217 -10.54 11.32 10.61
CA GLN A 217 -10.03 10.84 11.90
C GLN A 217 -11.02 11.25 13.01
N LEU A 218 -11.69 10.27 13.61
CA LEU A 218 -12.73 10.52 14.63
C LEU A 218 -12.12 10.54 16.03
N ASN A 219 -11.41 9.45 16.39
CA ASN A 219 -10.93 9.15 17.75
C ASN A 219 -12.06 9.22 18.79
N TRP A 220 -13.19 8.58 18.49
CA TRP A 220 -14.33 8.52 19.41
C TRP A 220 -14.22 7.29 20.30
N ASN A 221 -14.24 7.49 21.62
CA ASN A 221 -14.31 6.40 22.59
C ASN A 221 -15.72 5.81 22.58
N ILE A 222 -15.87 4.58 22.11
CA ILE A 222 -17.15 3.87 22.01
C ILE A 222 -17.03 2.56 22.78
N GLY A 223 -17.72 2.48 23.93
CA GLY A 223 -17.62 1.31 24.79
C GLY A 223 -16.18 1.09 25.28
N PRO A 224 -15.61 -0.12 25.15
CA PRO A 224 -14.30 -0.42 25.69
C PRO A 224 -13.12 0.01 24.77
N GLY A 225 -13.38 0.53 23.58
CA GLY A 225 -12.33 0.89 22.62
C GLY A 225 -12.62 2.20 21.87
N THR A 226 -11.85 2.43 20.81
CA THR A 226 -11.83 3.70 20.08
C THR A 226 -12.16 3.46 18.61
N LEU A 227 -13.15 4.18 18.09
CA LEU A 227 -13.36 4.31 16.65
C LEU A 227 -12.38 5.35 16.10
N ASN A 228 -11.26 4.88 15.55
CA ASN A 228 -10.15 5.75 15.15
C ASN A 228 -10.48 6.51 13.87
N THR A 229 -10.88 5.80 12.80
CA THR A 229 -11.12 6.41 11.50
C THR A 229 -12.32 5.84 10.78
N VAL A 230 -12.93 6.67 9.95
CA VAL A 230 -13.90 6.26 8.93
C VAL A 230 -13.49 6.78 7.56
N SER A 231 -13.84 6.06 6.51
CA SER A 231 -13.67 6.53 5.14
C SER A 231 -14.78 6.06 4.24
N VAL A 232 -14.96 6.80 3.14
CA VAL A 232 -15.84 6.45 2.04
C VAL A 232 -15.17 6.86 0.74
N GLY A 233 -15.25 6.01 -0.28
CA GLY A 233 -14.63 6.29 -1.55
C GLY A 233 -15.08 5.41 -2.70
N LEU A 234 -14.61 5.78 -3.87
CA LEU A 234 -14.75 5.02 -5.10
C LEU A 234 -13.53 4.11 -5.26
N ASN A 235 -13.80 2.88 -5.68
CA ASN A 235 -12.81 1.86 -5.93
C ASN A 235 -13.09 1.23 -7.29
N HIS A 236 -12.04 1.12 -8.10
CA HIS A 236 -12.04 0.29 -9.29
C HIS A 236 -11.05 -0.84 -9.05
N GLN A 237 -11.40 -2.06 -9.45
CA GLN A 237 -10.46 -3.17 -9.46
C GLN A 237 -10.59 -3.94 -10.77
N SER A 238 -9.48 -4.13 -11.48
CA SER A 238 -9.43 -4.92 -12.71
C SER A 238 -8.14 -5.72 -12.79
N ASN A 239 -8.11 -6.73 -13.65
CA ASN A 239 -6.88 -7.48 -13.92
C ASN A 239 -6.10 -7.00 -15.14
N GLY A 240 -6.63 -6.00 -15.86
CA GLY A 240 -5.99 -5.42 -17.04
C GLY A 240 -5.80 -6.39 -18.21
N GLN A 241 -6.49 -7.54 -18.21
CA GLN A 241 -6.42 -8.52 -19.28
C GLN A 241 -7.50 -8.25 -20.33
N ALA A 242 -7.23 -8.65 -21.58
CA ALA A 242 -8.24 -8.67 -22.63
C ALA A 242 -9.18 -9.89 -22.49
N ASP A 243 -10.31 -9.85 -23.21
CA ASP A 243 -11.19 -11.00 -23.37
C ASP A 243 -10.41 -12.21 -23.92
N PRO A 244 -10.69 -13.44 -23.45
CA PRO A 244 -11.74 -13.83 -22.50
C PRO A 244 -11.32 -13.86 -21.01
N ARG A 245 -10.11 -13.38 -20.67
CA ARG A 245 -9.59 -13.38 -19.29
C ARG A 245 -9.84 -12.08 -18.54
N SER A 246 -10.45 -11.07 -19.18
CA SER A 246 -10.82 -9.81 -18.55
C SER A 246 -11.70 -10.02 -17.31
N ARG A 247 -11.35 -9.35 -16.21
CA ARG A 247 -12.14 -9.29 -14.98
C ARG A 247 -12.08 -7.87 -14.43
N SER A 248 -13.22 -7.33 -14.04
CA SER A 248 -13.32 -6.01 -13.42
C SER A 248 -14.59 -5.81 -12.61
N TRP A 249 -14.54 -4.84 -11.70
CA TRP A 249 -15.72 -4.34 -11.00
C TRP A 249 -15.44 -2.97 -10.39
N ASN A 250 -16.52 -2.20 -10.22
CA ASN A 250 -16.49 -0.87 -9.61
C ASN A 250 -17.32 -0.86 -8.30
N ARG A 251 -16.85 -0.15 -7.29
CA ARG A 251 -17.45 -0.17 -5.94
C ARG A 251 -17.43 1.21 -5.29
N ILE A 252 -18.47 1.49 -4.49
CA ILE A 252 -18.38 2.46 -3.39
C ILE A 252 -17.99 1.65 -2.16
N ILE A 253 -16.88 2.00 -1.51
CA ILE A 253 -16.38 1.32 -0.33
C ILE A 253 -16.46 2.26 0.86
N GLY A 254 -17.09 1.79 1.93
CA GLY A 254 -16.94 2.37 3.27
C GLY A 254 -15.84 1.63 4.04
N SER A 255 -15.26 2.27 5.04
CA SER A 255 -14.36 1.60 5.99
C SER A 255 -14.47 2.23 7.37
N ALA A 256 -14.40 1.41 8.40
CA ALA A 256 -14.29 1.84 9.79
C ALA A 256 -13.16 1.05 10.47
N ALA A 257 -12.32 1.74 11.23
CA ALA A 257 -11.22 1.16 12.01
C ALA A 257 -11.45 1.39 13.50
N TYR A 258 -11.46 0.31 14.28
CA TYR A 258 -11.76 0.32 15.70
C TYR A 258 -10.66 -0.41 16.48
N SER A 259 -9.99 0.30 17.38
CA SER A 259 -8.94 -0.24 18.24
C SER A 259 -9.47 -0.62 19.61
N TYR A 260 -9.04 -1.77 20.13
CA TYR A 260 -9.33 -2.22 21.48
C TYR A 260 -8.15 -3.01 22.04
N ASN A 261 -7.54 -2.56 23.13
CA ASN A 261 -6.35 -3.17 23.71
C ASN A 261 -5.26 -3.38 22.63
N ARG A 262 -4.83 -4.62 22.36
CA ARG A 262 -3.88 -4.99 21.29
C ARG A 262 -4.54 -5.31 19.93
N TRP A 263 -5.86 -5.14 19.81
CA TRP A 263 -6.62 -5.47 18.62
C TRP A 263 -6.98 -4.25 17.78
N LEU A 264 -6.82 -4.36 16.47
CA LEU A 264 -7.41 -3.47 15.49
C LEU A 264 -8.41 -4.26 14.66
N PHE A 265 -9.66 -3.84 14.69
CA PHE A 265 -10.73 -4.36 13.85
C PHE A 265 -11.02 -3.38 12.73
N MET A 266 -11.13 -3.87 11.49
CA MET A 266 -11.56 -3.06 10.37
C MET A 266 -12.69 -3.76 9.62
N VAL A 267 -13.75 -3.01 9.33
CA VAL A 267 -14.82 -3.46 8.44
C VAL A 267 -14.85 -2.57 7.21
N LYS A 268 -14.87 -3.18 6.03
CA LYS A 268 -14.93 -2.46 4.75
C LYS A 268 -16.13 -2.95 3.94
N PRO A 269 -17.35 -2.43 4.19
CA PRO A 269 -18.51 -2.73 3.36
C PRO A 269 -18.38 -2.09 1.98
N TRP A 270 -19.00 -2.68 0.97
CA TRP A 270 -19.07 -2.10 -0.36
C TRP A 270 -20.44 -2.25 -1.00
N LEU A 271 -20.76 -1.27 -1.84
CA LEU A 271 -21.83 -1.33 -2.82
C LEU A 271 -21.20 -1.47 -4.20
N ARG A 272 -21.46 -2.58 -4.88
CA ARG A 272 -21.05 -2.76 -6.28
C ARG A 272 -21.85 -1.81 -7.18
N LEU A 273 -21.15 -1.08 -8.04
CA LEU A 273 -21.77 -0.25 -9.06
C LEU A 273 -22.15 -1.14 -10.26
N PRO A 274 -23.37 -1.00 -10.80
CA PRO A 274 -23.82 -1.82 -11.90
C PRO A 274 -23.07 -1.49 -13.20
N GLU A 275 -22.77 -2.52 -13.98
CA GLU A 275 -22.18 -2.42 -15.31
C GLU A 275 -23.20 -2.93 -16.35
N ARG A 276 -23.02 -2.57 -17.62
CA ARG A 276 -23.90 -3.09 -18.67
C ARG A 276 -23.65 -4.59 -18.82
N SER A 277 -24.71 -5.38 -19.03
CA SER A 277 -24.57 -6.85 -19.15
C SER A 277 -23.64 -7.29 -20.28
N SER A 278 -23.49 -6.49 -21.34
CA SER A 278 -22.55 -6.73 -22.45
C SER A 278 -21.08 -6.57 -22.05
N ASP A 279 -20.83 -5.88 -20.94
CA ASP A 279 -19.50 -5.43 -20.49
C ASP A 279 -19.16 -6.02 -19.11
N ASP A 280 -20.12 -6.63 -18.41
CA ASP A 280 -19.96 -7.19 -17.07
C ASP A 280 -19.40 -8.62 -17.11
N ASP A 281 -18.08 -8.73 -17.06
CA ASP A 281 -17.34 -10.01 -17.12
C ASP A 281 -17.69 -10.99 -16.00
N ASN A 282 -17.95 -10.47 -14.81
CA ASN A 282 -18.06 -11.24 -13.57
C ASN A 282 -19.29 -10.78 -12.78
N ALA A 283 -20.45 -10.81 -13.44
CA ALA A 283 -21.73 -10.39 -12.89
C ALA A 283 -22.12 -11.10 -11.60
N ASP A 284 -21.58 -12.29 -11.34
CA ASP A 284 -21.84 -13.12 -10.17
C ASP A 284 -20.79 -12.96 -9.05
N ILE A 285 -19.86 -12.00 -9.13
CA ILE A 285 -18.75 -11.83 -8.17
C ILE A 285 -19.19 -11.71 -6.70
N GLU A 286 -20.30 -11.01 -6.43
CA GLU A 286 -20.83 -10.87 -5.07
C GLU A 286 -21.36 -12.20 -4.49
N ARG A 287 -21.67 -13.20 -5.33
CA ARG A 287 -21.99 -14.56 -4.85
C ARG A 287 -20.80 -15.24 -4.19
N TYR A 288 -19.58 -14.77 -4.43
CA TYR A 288 -18.35 -15.34 -3.86
C TYR A 288 -17.78 -14.44 -2.79
N LEU A 289 -17.68 -13.14 -3.05
CA LEU A 289 -16.97 -12.20 -2.17
C LEU A 289 -17.89 -11.53 -1.14
N GLY A 290 -19.20 -11.54 -1.36
CA GLY A 290 -20.17 -10.84 -0.53
C GLY A 290 -20.12 -9.33 -0.68
N HIS A 291 -20.43 -8.65 0.43
CA HIS A 291 -20.64 -7.20 0.47
C HIS A 291 -19.75 -6.48 1.48
N ALA A 292 -18.83 -7.19 2.14
CA ALA A 292 -17.89 -6.61 3.08
C ALA A 292 -16.66 -7.49 3.29
N SER A 293 -15.55 -6.87 3.66
CA SER A 293 -14.38 -7.56 4.22
C SER A 293 -14.22 -7.17 5.68
N TYR A 294 -13.89 -8.15 6.50
CA TYR A 294 -13.66 -7.99 7.93
C TYR A 294 -12.20 -8.32 8.22
N HIS A 295 -11.54 -7.46 8.98
CA HIS A 295 -10.13 -7.63 9.33
C HIS A 295 -9.97 -7.58 10.84
N ALA A 296 -9.11 -8.43 11.36
CA ALA A 296 -8.67 -8.40 12.74
C ALA A 296 -7.14 -8.47 12.76
N VAL A 297 -6.51 -7.51 13.41
CA VAL A 297 -5.05 -7.42 13.56
C VAL A 297 -4.75 -7.44 15.04
N TYR A 298 -3.82 -8.30 15.46
CA TYR A 298 -3.39 -8.42 16.85
C TYR A 298 -1.90 -8.14 16.95
N LYS A 299 -1.53 -7.18 17.79
CA LYS A 299 -0.15 -6.80 18.05
C LYS A 299 0.41 -7.59 19.23
N LEU A 300 1.20 -8.62 18.94
CA LEU A 300 1.79 -9.48 19.96
C LEU A 300 2.95 -8.76 20.68
N THR A 301 3.87 -8.21 19.90
CA THR A 301 5.01 -7.37 20.32
C THR A 301 5.18 -6.25 19.27
N GLU A 302 6.11 -5.31 19.45
CA GLU A 302 6.40 -4.27 18.45
C GLU A 302 6.68 -4.87 17.06
N ASP A 303 7.44 -5.96 17.04
CA ASP A 303 7.96 -6.59 15.82
C ASP A 303 7.12 -7.79 15.33
N ARG A 304 6.11 -8.25 16.11
CA ARG A 304 5.25 -9.40 15.75
C ARG A 304 3.78 -9.02 15.67
N THR A 305 3.18 -9.27 14.51
CA THR A 305 1.77 -8.96 14.25
C THR A 305 1.06 -10.17 13.62
N PHE A 306 -0.10 -10.54 14.15
CA PHE A 306 -1.04 -11.43 13.47
C PHE A 306 -2.08 -10.61 12.72
N SER A 307 -2.46 -11.04 11.52
CA SER A 307 -3.53 -10.44 10.73
C SER A 307 -4.47 -11.50 10.19
N LEU A 308 -5.77 -11.22 10.23
CA LEU A 308 -6.82 -12.05 9.67
C LEU A 308 -7.72 -11.19 8.80
N LYS A 309 -8.00 -11.64 7.58
CA LYS A 309 -9.04 -11.09 6.71
C LYS A 309 -10.07 -12.18 6.42
N LEU A 310 -11.34 -11.84 6.60
CA LEU A 310 -12.50 -12.67 6.33
C LEU A 310 -13.36 -12.02 5.24
N LEU A 311 -13.77 -12.86 4.29
CA LEU A 311 -14.85 -12.57 3.33
C LEU A 311 -15.95 -13.60 3.54
N ASN A 312 -17.20 -13.16 3.50
CA ASN A 312 -18.34 -14.06 3.55
C ASN A 312 -19.47 -13.50 2.67
N ASN A 313 -20.09 -14.35 1.86
CA ASN A 313 -21.16 -13.90 0.98
C ASN A 313 -22.50 -13.67 1.70
N LEU A 314 -22.67 -14.21 2.92
CA LEU A 314 -23.86 -14.16 3.77
C LEU A 314 -25.13 -14.68 3.06
N ARG A 315 -24.96 -15.68 2.20
CA ARG A 315 -26.04 -16.34 1.45
C ARG A 315 -26.29 -17.75 1.97
N SER A 316 -27.42 -18.34 1.60
CA SER A 316 -27.73 -19.73 1.92
C SER A 316 -26.73 -20.71 1.28
N ASP A 317 -26.27 -20.42 0.06
CA ASP A 317 -25.11 -21.04 -0.59
C ASP A 317 -23.81 -20.39 -0.08
N ASN A 318 -23.55 -20.55 1.23
CA ASN A 318 -22.51 -19.81 1.92
C ASN A 318 -21.11 -20.04 1.32
N ARG A 319 -20.41 -18.95 1.03
CA ARG A 319 -19.01 -18.94 0.59
C ARG A 319 -18.19 -18.06 1.50
N THR A 320 -17.05 -18.59 1.92
CA THR A 320 -16.16 -17.95 2.89
C THR A 320 -14.73 -17.98 2.37
N SER A 321 -13.99 -16.91 2.65
CA SER A 321 -12.55 -16.85 2.40
C SER A 321 -11.84 -16.29 3.62
N VAL A 322 -10.70 -16.88 3.94
CA VAL A 322 -9.84 -16.47 5.04
C VAL A 322 -8.43 -16.25 4.51
N GLU A 323 -7.83 -15.13 4.88
CA GLU A 323 -6.41 -14.85 4.70
C GLU A 323 -5.81 -14.58 6.07
N PHE A 324 -4.92 -15.47 6.50
CA PHE A 324 -4.14 -15.33 7.72
C PHE A 324 -2.72 -14.86 7.37
N GLY A 325 -2.18 -13.95 8.16
CA GLY A 325 -0.82 -13.45 8.04
C GLY A 325 -0.13 -13.39 9.40
N TYR A 326 1.16 -13.66 9.41
CA TYR A 326 2.03 -13.50 10.56
C TYR A 326 3.31 -12.78 10.15
N SER A 327 3.53 -11.57 10.68
CA SER A 327 4.80 -10.86 10.54
C SER A 327 5.65 -11.04 11.80
N PHE A 328 6.96 -11.16 11.59
CA PHE A 328 7.96 -11.40 12.64
C PHE A 328 9.26 -10.64 12.33
N PRO A 329 10.13 -10.40 13.32
CA PRO A 329 11.36 -9.63 13.11
C PRO A 329 12.26 -10.23 12.03
N MET A 330 12.77 -9.41 11.11
CA MET A 330 13.79 -9.77 10.13
C MET A 330 14.68 -8.58 9.78
N GLY A 331 15.69 -8.33 10.62
CA GLY A 331 16.53 -7.14 10.51
C GLY A 331 15.78 -5.87 10.93
N ASP A 332 16.36 -4.70 10.63
CA ASP A 332 15.88 -3.44 11.19
C ASP A 332 14.76 -2.79 10.38
N SER A 333 14.70 -3.06 9.07
CA SER A 333 13.79 -2.38 8.13
C SER A 333 12.73 -3.29 7.51
N LEU A 334 12.90 -4.61 7.59
CA LEU A 334 11.99 -5.58 6.99
C LEU A 334 11.42 -6.50 8.08
N LYS A 335 10.24 -7.06 7.80
CA LYS A 335 9.66 -8.13 8.60
C LYS A 335 9.65 -9.41 7.79
N GLY A 336 9.95 -10.53 8.42
CA GLY A 336 9.62 -11.82 7.86
C GLY A 336 8.11 -11.97 7.83
N PHE A 337 7.56 -12.62 6.80
CA PHE A 337 6.12 -12.71 6.61
C PHE A 337 5.70 -14.09 6.14
N PHE A 338 4.76 -14.68 6.86
CA PHE A 338 4.04 -15.88 6.48
C PHE A 338 2.59 -15.51 6.13
N GLN A 339 2.05 -16.13 5.08
CA GLN A 339 0.66 -15.96 4.69
C GLN A 339 0.02 -17.31 4.35
N TYR A 340 -1.22 -17.50 4.78
CA TYR A 340 -2.08 -18.60 4.38
C TYR A 340 -3.42 -18.06 3.88
N TYR A 341 -3.82 -18.49 2.69
CA TYR A 341 -5.09 -18.12 2.06
C TYR A 341 -5.92 -19.37 1.80
N ASN A 342 -7.20 -19.34 2.18
CA ASN A 342 -8.14 -20.39 1.84
C ASN A 342 -9.53 -19.81 1.55
N GLY A 343 -9.99 -19.91 0.31
CA GLY A 343 -11.30 -19.41 -0.10
C GLY A 343 -11.40 -18.94 -1.54
N TYR A 344 -12.40 -18.11 -1.81
CA TYR A 344 -12.68 -17.50 -3.12
C TYR A 344 -12.19 -16.06 -3.20
N GLY A 345 -11.74 -15.62 -4.38
CA GLY A 345 -11.29 -14.23 -4.58
C GLY A 345 -9.92 -13.92 -4.03
N GLU A 346 -9.00 -14.88 -4.12
CA GLU A 346 -7.60 -14.57 -3.88
C GLU A 346 -7.09 -13.58 -4.94
N SER A 347 -7.56 -13.72 -6.18
CA SER A 347 -7.34 -12.81 -7.29
C SER A 347 -8.65 -12.64 -8.07
N LEU A 348 -8.71 -11.68 -9.00
CA LEU A 348 -9.90 -11.52 -9.84
C LEU A 348 -10.10 -12.70 -10.79
N ILE A 349 -9.04 -13.23 -11.42
CA ILE A 349 -9.19 -14.42 -12.29
C ILE A 349 -9.66 -15.66 -11.51
N ASP A 350 -9.35 -15.71 -10.21
CA ASP A 350 -9.72 -16.81 -9.29
C ASP A 350 -10.95 -16.49 -8.42
N TYR A 351 -11.74 -15.46 -8.76
CA TYR A 351 -12.85 -15.01 -7.89
C TYR A 351 -13.91 -16.08 -7.63
N ASN A 352 -14.11 -16.98 -8.58
CA ASN A 352 -15.14 -18.01 -8.54
C ASN A 352 -14.60 -19.44 -8.31
N VAL A 353 -13.32 -19.57 -8.01
CA VAL A 353 -12.70 -20.85 -7.65
C VAL A 353 -12.16 -20.79 -6.23
N ARG A 354 -12.18 -21.92 -5.52
CA ARG A 354 -11.61 -21.98 -4.18
C ARG A 354 -10.12 -22.28 -4.27
N ILE A 355 -9.32 -21.34 -3.76
CA ILE A 355 -7.87 -21.43 -3.69
C ILE A 355 -7.44 -21.76 -2.27
N GLU A 356 -6.45 -22.64 -2.15
CA GLU A 356 -5.71 -22.91 -0.92
C GLU A 356 -4.23 -22.67 -1.22
N ARG A 357 -3.63 -21.66 -0.59
CA ARG A 357 -2.24 -21.23 -0.81
C ARG A 357 -1.57 -20.91 0.51
N PHE A 358 -0.31 -21.30 0.64
CA PHE A 358 0.58 -20.76 1.68
C PHE A 358 1.80 -20.10 1.03
N GLY A 359 2.43 -19.18 1.74
CA GLY A 359 3.60 -18.47 1.25
C GLY A 359 4.44 -17.89 2.37
N ILE A 360 5.74 -17.73 2.07
CA ILE A 360 6.71 -17.11 2.97
C ILE A 360 7.56 -16.10 2.21
N GLY A 361 7.92 -15.02 2.89
CA GLY A 361 8.77 -13.98 2.32
C GLY A 361 8.98 -12.83 3.30
N VAL A 362 8.98 -11.62 2.75
CA VAL A 362 9.26 -10.39 3.49
C VAL A 362 8.17 -9.35 3.29
N MET A 363 8.01 -8.51 4.31
CA MET A 363 7.03 -7.44 4.37
C MET A 363 7.73 -6.14 4.75
N LEU A 364 7.37 -5.06 4.08
CA LEU A 364 7.86 -3.71 4.38
C LEU A 364 7.02 -3.06 5.49
N ASN A 365 5.70 -3.18 5.40
CA ASN A 365 4.79 -2.67 6.42
C ASN A 365 3.58 -3.60 6.58
N ASP A 366 3.07 -3.70 7.81
CA ASP A 366 1.81 -4.37 8.09
C ASP A 366 0.65 -3.35 7.99
N TRP A 367 -0.42 -3.53 8.77
CA TRP A 367 -1.59 -2.63 8.75
C TRP A 367 -1.39 -1.37 9.62
N LEU A 368 -0.26 -1.26 10.33
CA LEU A 368 0.11 -0.22 11.29
C LEU A 368 1.50 0.39 11.02
#